data_AF-Q967R9-F1
#
_entry.id   AF-Q967R9-F1
#
_cell.length_a   1.000
_cell.length_b   1.000
_cell.length_c   1.000
_cell.angle_alpha   90.00
_cell.angle_beta   90.00
_cell.angle_gamma   90.00
#
_symmetry.space_group_name_H-M   'P 1'
#
loop_
_entity.id
_entity.type
_entity.pdbx_description
1 polymer ?
#
loop_
_entity_poly.entity_id
_entity_poly.type
_entity_poly.pdbx_seq_one_letter_code
_entity_poly.pdbx_strand_id
1 'polypeptide(L)'
;SDGKCTACTGNYALLSGGCYNTKALPGKAVCTAASGGSCTTCANGQAYTNNNCPACAEGCSACTNGNTQQCTKCLAGYYLSNSKCFKCTADSNEGSNAITGVPNCVSCAPPTTSGTVTCYATQTPTVDPTDPSVNKGGLSTGAIAGISVAVIAVVGGLVGFLC
;
A
#
# COMPACT_ATOMS: atom_id res chain seq x y z
N SER A 1 22.17 9.70 -28.33
CA SER A 1 21.14 8.72 -28.74
C SER A 1 19.80 9.08 -28.09
N ASP A 2 18.92 9.77 -28.81
CA ASP A 2 17.49 10.00 -28.53
C ASP A 2 17.07 10.34 -27.07
N GLY A 3 17.95 10.94 -26.27
CA GLY A 3 17.68 11.27 -24.87
C GLY A 3 17.65 10.09 -23.89
N LYS A 4 18.10 8.90 -24.30
CA LYS A 4 18.13 7.69 -23.44
C LYS A 4 19.52 7.39 -22.92
N CYS A 5 19.60 6.97 -21.66
CA CYS A 5 20.77 6.32 -21.09
C CYS A 5 20.99 4.95 -21.76
N THR A 6 22.25 4.64 -22.06
CA THR A 6 22.67 3.34 -22.62
C THR A 6 23.41 2.47 -21.61
N ALA A 7 23.93 3.08 -20.54
CA ALA A 7 24.58 2.42 -19.43
C ALA A 7 24.37 3.24 -18.15
N CYS A 8 24.38 2.54 -17.01
CA CYS A 8 24.33 3.12 -15.68
C CYS A 8 25.44 2.47 -14.83
N THR A 9 25.85 3.10 -13.73
CA THR A 9 26.90 2.56 -12.85
C THR A 9 26.53 2.73 -11.39
N GLY A 10 27.28 2.07 -10.50
CA GLY A 10 27.03 2.14 -9.05
C GLY A 10 25.66 1.58 -8.67
N ASN A 11 24.93 2.30 -7.81
CA ASN A 11 23.61 1.89 -7.31
C ASN A 11 22.45 2.27 -8.25
N TYR A 12 22.71 2.44 -9.55
CA TYR A 12 21.69 2.80 -10.53
C TYR A 12 21.40 1.64 -11.47
N ALA A 13 20.12 1.34 -11.68
CA ALA A 13 19.65 0.38 -12.67
C ALA A 13 19.18 1.12 -13.93
N LEU A 14 19.54 0.61 -15.10
CA LEU A 14 19.03 1.03 -16.39
C LEU A 14 17.64 0.43 -16.57
N LEU A 15 16.61 1.28 -16.51
CA LEU A 15 15.22 0.88 -16.69
C LEU A 15 14.61 1.75 -17.79
N SER A 16 14.09 1.14 -18.85
CA SER A 16 13.42 1.84 -19.96
C SER A 16 14.23 3.01 -20.56
N GLY A 17 15.56 2.91 -20.57
CA GLY A 17 16.45 3.96 -21.08
C GLY A 17 16.73 5.11 -20.10
N GLY A 18 16.43 4.96 -18.81
CA GLY A 18 16.84 5.90 -17.76
C GLY A 18 17.63 5.20 -16.64
N CYS A 19 18.49 5.94 -15.95
CA CYS A 19 19.23 5.45 -14.78
C CYS A 19 18.47 5.79 -13.49
N TYR A 20 18.00 4.77 -12.79
CA TYR A 20 17.22 4.93 -11.56
C TYR A 20 17.97 4.41 -10.35
N ASN A 21 18.04 5.21 -9.30
CA ASN A 21 18.69 4.85 -8.04
C ASN A 21 17.93 3.70 -7.36
N THR A 22 18.58 2.59 -7.04
CA THR A 22 17.92 1.43 -6.39
C THR A 22 17.65 1.62 -4.90
N LYS A 23 18.20 2.68 -4.29
CA LYS A 23 18.01 3.03 -2.89
C LYS A 23 17.00 4.17 -2.67
N ALA A 24 16.59 4.85 -3.74
CA ALA A 24 15.67 5.98 -3.68
C ALA A 24 14.50 5.80 -4.66
N LEU A 25 13.36 6.42 -4.35
CA LEU A 25 12.25 6.45 -5.30
C LEU A 25 12.60 7.31 -6.52
N PRO A 26 12.10 6.96 -7.73
CA PRO A 26 11.20 5.84 -7.99
C PRO A 26 11.91 4.49 -8.20
N GLY A 27 13.23 4.47 -8.42
CA GLY A 27 13.98 3.25 -8.79
C GLY A 27 13.83 2.08 -7.83
N LYS A 28 13.90 2.35 -6.52
CA LYS A 28 13.69 1.37 -5.44
C LYS A 28 12.39 0.56 -5.59
N ALA A 29 11.35 1.14 -6.20
CA ALA A 29 10.05 0.49 -6.34
C ALA A 29 10.06 -0.64 -7.37
N VAL A 30 11.03 -0.65 -8.28
CA VAL A 30 11.20 -1.69 -9.31
C VAL A 30 12.41 -2.57 -8.98
N CYS A 31 13.51 -1.95 -8.56
CA CYS A 31 14.79 -2.60 -8.37
C CYS A 31 15.44 -2.19 -7.04
N THR A 32 15.78 -3.15 -6.19
CA THR A 32 16.36 -2.88 -4.86
C THR A 32 17.89 -3.03 -4.83
N ALA A 33 18.48 -3.70 -5.83
CA ALA A 33 19.91 -3.82 -6.00
C ALA A 33 20.30 -3.81 -7.47
N ALA A 34 21.40 -3.14 -7.80
CA ALA A 34 21.96 -3.10 -9.15
C ALA A 34 23.47 -3.32 -9.13
N SER A 35 23.97 -3.89 -10.22
CA SER A 35 25.41 -4.07 -10.48
C SER A 35 25.69 -3.83 -11.96
N GLY A 36 26.73 -3.06 -12.26
CA GLY A 36 27.11 -2.73 -13.65
C GLY A 36 26.00 -2.04 -14.45
N GLY A 37 25.08 -1.34 -13.77
CA GLY A 37 23.93 -0.71 -14.42
C GLY A 37 22.72 -1.60 -14.62
N SER A 38 22.81 -2.89 -14.32
CA SER A 38 21.70 -3.84 -14.44
C SER A 38 21.06 -4.10 -13.09
N CYS A 39 19.73 -4.24 -13.06
CA CYS A 39 19.06 -4.69 -11.85
C CYS A 39 19.45 -6.14 -11.52
N THR A 40 19.72 -6.42 -10.26
CA THR A 40 20.05 -7.78 -9.78
C THR A 40 19.00 -8.31 -8.80
N THR A 41 18.18 -7.44 -8.22
CA THR A 41 17.08 -7.84 -7.32
C THR A 41 15.85 -7.00 -7.60
N CYS A 42 14.78 -7.67 -8.06
CA CYS A 42 13.50 -7.03 -8.29
C CYS A 42 12.73 -6.82 -6.99
N ALA A 43 12.14 -5.63 -6.85
CA ALA A 43 11.40 -5.25 -5.64
C ALA A 43 10.14 -6.09 -5.42
N ASN A 44 9.59 -6.68 -6.48
CA ASN A 44 8.38 -7.51 -6.44
C ASN A 44 8.66 -9.01 -6.18
N GLY A 45 9.90 -9.38 -5.87
CA GLY A 45 10.31 -10.75 -5.56
C GLY A 45 10.60 -11.64 -6.78
N GLN A 46 10.43 -11.12 -8.00
CA GLN A 46 10.73 -11.87 -9.23
C GLN A 46 12.23 -11.92 -9.52
N ALA A 47 12.63 -12.87 -10.37
CA ALA A 47 13.96 -12.90 -10.93
C ALA A 47 14.09 -11.84 -12.03
N TYR A 48 15.21 -11.12 -12.05
CA TYR A 48 15.52 -10.23 -13.16
C TYR A 48 15.86 -11.07 -14.41
N THR A 49 15.08 -10.90 -15.46
CA THR A 49 15.20 -11.68 -16.71
C THR A 49 14.96 -10.78 -17.91
N ASN A 50 15.64 -11.03 -19.03
CA ASN A 50 15.48 -10.24 -20.27
C ASN A 50 15.58 -8.73 -20.06
N ASN A 51 16.52 -8.30 -19.21
CA ASN A 51 16.72 -6.90 -18.82
C ASN A 51 15.50 -6.22 -18.16
N ASN A 52 14.64 -6.98 -17.49
CA ASN A 52 13.48 -6.46 -16.80
C ASN A 52 13.12 -7.27 -15.54
N CYS A 53 12.31 -6.67 -14.67
CA CYS A 53 11.60 -7.35 -13.59
C CYS A 53 10.20 -7.72 -14.08
N PRO A 54 9.87 -9.02 -14.26
CA PRO A 54 8.54 -9.46 -14.67
C PRO A 54 7.45 -8.90 -13.76
N ALA A 55 6.34 -8.45 -14.33
CA ALA A 55 5.20 -7.95 -13.56
C ALA A 55 4.42 -9.12 -12.92
N CYS A 56 3.91 -8.88 -11.71
CA CYS A 56 2.93 -9.77 -11.08
C CYS A 56 1.54 -9.53 -11.67
N ALA A 57 0.58 -10.41 -11.34
CA ALA A 57 -0.83 -10.23 -11.68
C ALA A 57 -1.40 -8.87 -11.22
N GLU A 58 -2.50 -8.43 -11.81
CA GLU A 58 -3.16 -7.17 -11.45
C GLU A 58 -3.42 -7.07 -9.94
N GLY A 59 -3.20 -5.89 -9.37
CA GLY A 59 -3.40 -5.64 -7.94
C GLY A 59 -2.29 -6.21 -7.05
N CYS A 60 -1.32 -6.93 -7.61
CA CYS A 60 -0.24 -7.56 -6.87
C CYS A 60 1.03 -6.70 -6.86
N SER A 61 1.52 -6.34 -5.68
CA SER A 61 2.79 -5.62 -5.52
C SER A 61 4.00 -6.55 -5.46
N ALA A 62 3.82 -7.79 -4.99
CA ALA A 62 4.86 -8.82 -4.96
C ALA A 62 4.24 -10.20 -5.08
N CYS A 63 4.93 -11.10 -5.80
CA CYS A 63 4.46 -12.45 -6.09
C CYS A 63 5.60 -13.46 -5.92
N THR A 64 5.23 -14.74 -5.81
CA THR A 64 6.17 -15.85 -5.66
C THR A 64 7.12 -15.90 -6.86
N ASN A 65 8.42 -16.07 -6.59
CA ASN A 65 9.42 -16.13 -7.65
C ASN A 65 9.11 -17.25 -8.64
N GLY A 66 9.08 -16.92 -9.93
CA GLY A 66 8.75 -17.87 -11.01
C GLY A 66 7.25 -18.14 -11.18
N ASN A 67 6.39 -17.51 -10.38
CA ASN A 67 4.93 -17.61 -10.52
C ASN A 67 4.27 -16.25 -10.31
N THR A 68 4.09 -15.51 -11.40
CA THR A 68 3.51 -14.15 -11.40
C THR A 68 2.04 -14.11 -10.96
N GLN A 69 1.36 -15.26 -10.95
CA GLN A 69 -0.05 -15.37 -10.59
C GLN A 69 -0.26 -15.67 -9.10
N GLN A 70 0.79 -16.07 -8.37
CA GLN A 70 0.73 -16.34 -6.93
C GLN A 70 1.18 -15.10 -6.17
N CYS A 71 0.23 -14.26 -5.81
CA CYS A 71 0.51 -13.02 -5.12
C CYS A 71 0.82 -13.24 -3.63
N THR A 72 1.83 -12.55 -3.13
CA THR A 72 2.22 -12.57 -1.72
C THR A 72 1.94 -11.25 -1.02
N LYS A 73 1.84 -10.14 -1.77
CA LYS A 73 1.46 -8.81 -1.27
C LYS A 73 0.64 -8.07 -2.31
N CYS A 74 -0.45 -7.45 -1.86
CA CYS A 74 -1.31 -6.63 -2.69
C CYS A 74 -0.92 -5.15 -2.67
N LEU A 75 -1.27 -4.44 -3.74
CA LEU A 75 -1.25 -2.99 -3.81
C LEU A 75 -2.29 -2.38 -2.86
N ALA A 76 -2.12 -1.10 -2.53
CA ALA A 76 -3.13 -0.36 -1.77
C ALA A 76 -4.49 -0.36 -2.52
N GLY A 77 -5.58 -0.45 -1.77
CA GLY A 77 -6.93 -0.62 -2.32
C GLY A 77 -7.28 -2.06 -2.71
N TYR A 78 -6.40 -3.02 -2.42
CA TYR A 78 -6.65 -4.44 -2.60
C TYR A 78 -6.36 -5.21 -1.30
N TYR A 79 -7.08 -6.31 -1.08
CA TYR A 79 -6.82 -7.28 -0.02
C TYR A 79 -6.36 -8.62 -0.62
N LEU A 80 -5.55 -9.36 0.14
CA LEU A 80 -5.05 -10.68 -0.25
C LEU A 80 -6.04 -11.76 0.20
N SER A 81 -6.44 -12.62 -0.72
CA SER A 81 -7.13 -13.88 -0.41
C SER A 81 -6.65 -14.98 -1.35
N ASN A 82 -6.28 -16.14 -0.80
CA ASN A 82 -5.86 -17.33 -1.56
C ASN A 82 -4.84 -17.04 -2.68
N SER A 83 -3.78 -16.29 -2.33
CA SER A 83 -2.73 -15.84 -3.25
C SER A 83 -3.19 -14.94 -4.40
N LYS A 84 -4.37 -14.32 -4.30
CA LYS A 84 -4.91 -13.35 -5.26
C LYS A 84 -5.26 -12.04 -4.57
N CYS A 85 -5.15 -10.95 -5.31
CA CYS A 85 -5.54 -9.63 -4.83
C CYS A 85 -6.90 -9.25 -5.37
N PHE A 86 -7.81 -8.93 -4.47
CA PHE A 86 -9.15 -8.45 -4.80
C PHE A 86 -9.26 -6.98 -4.39
N LYS A 87 -9.97 -6.17 -5.17
CA LYS A 87 -10.23 -4.77 -4.79
C LYS A 87 -11.00 -4.75 -3.48
N CYS A 88 -10.76 -3.75 -2.63
CA CYS A 88 -11.50 -3.57 -1.37
C CYS A 88 -13.02 -3.45 -1.55
N THR A 89 -13.49 -3.15 -2.76
CA THR A 89 -14.89 -3.04 -3.14
C THR A 89 -15.47 -4.31 -3.78
N ALA A 90 -14.65 -5.34 -3.99
CA ALA A 90 -15.05 -6.56 -4.67
C ALA A 90 -15.07 -7.73 -3.69
N ASP A 91 -15.91 -8.73 -3.97
CA ASP A 91 -16.00 -9.96 -3.19
C ASP A 91 -15.04 -11.02 -3.72
N SER A 92 -14.50 -11.87 -2.85
CA SER A 92 -13.61 -12.96 -3.28
C SER A 92 -14.36 -14.14 -3.87
N ASN A 93 -15.65 -14.31 -3.53
CA ASN A 93 -16.52 -15.39 -4.00
C ASN A 93 -15.99 -16.81 -3.71
N GLU A 94 -15.31 -16.99 -2.56
CA GLU A 94 -14.60 -18.23 -2.19
C GLU A 94 -15.43 -19.16 -1.26
N GLY A 95 -16.74 -19.22 -1.47
CA GLY A 95 -17.64 -20.07 -0.68
C GLY A 95 -17.56 -19.78 0.83
N SER A 96 -17.27 -20.79 1.65
CA SER A 96 -17.22 -20.68 3.11
C SER A 96 -16.13 -19.74 3.63
N ASN A 97 -15.10 -19.45 2.82
CA ASN A 97 -14.04 -18.50 3.14
C ASN A 97 -14.20 -17.18 2.37
N ALA A 98 -15.41 -16.90 1.87
CA ALA A 98 -15.66 -15.68 1.11
C ALA A 98 -15.40 -14.44 1.98
N ILE A 99 -14.70 -13.50 1.35
CA ILE A 99 -14.50 -12.15 1.86
C ILE A 99 -15.38 -11.22 1.04
N THR A 100 -16.14 -10.38 1.73
CA THR A 100 -17.05 -9.40 1.11
C THR A 100 -16.39 -8.02 1.09
N GLY A 101 -16.41 -7.37 -0.06
CA GLY A 101 -15.92 -6.01 -0.24
C GLY A 101 -16.89 -4.97 0.33
N VAL A 102 -16.38 -3.76 0.58
CA VAL A 102 -17.18 -2.60 1.02
C VAL A 102 -17.21 -1.56 -0.10
N PRO A 103 -18.40 -1.11 -0.55
CA PRO A 103 -18.51 -0.07 -1.57
C PRO A 103 -17.75 1.20 -1.20
N ASN A 104 -17.17 1.86 -2.20
CA ASN A 104 -16.37 3.09 -2.07
C ASN A 104 -15.14 2.97 -1.15
N CYS A 105 -14.73 1.76 -0.75
CA CYS A 105 -13.56 1.57 0.08
C CYS A 105 -12.26 1.62 -0.76
N VAL A 106 -11.33 2.52 -0.40
CA VAL A 106 -10.04 2.70 -1.08
C VAL A 106 -8.86 2.13 -0.31
N SER A 107 -9.07 1.70 0.94
CA SER A 107 -8.08 1.01 1.77
C SER A 107 -8.77 0.10 2.77
N CYS A 108 -8.34 -1.16 2.85
CA CYS A 108 -8.99 -2.16 3.69
C CYS A 108 -8.02 -3.22 4.22
N ALA A 109 -8.45 -3.96 5.24
CA ALA A 109 -7.83 -5.21 5.67
C ALA A 109 -8.80 -6.40 5.52
N PRO A 110 -8.31 -7.57 5.10
CA PRO A 110 -9.11 -8.79 5.10
C PRO A 110 -9.40 -9.27 6.53
N PRO A 111 -10.54 -9.97 6.77
CA PRO A 111 -10.77 -10.70 8.00
C PRO A 111 -9.84 -11.90 8.13
N THR A 112 -9.80 -12.54 9.31
CA THR A 112 -8.93 -13.71 9.57
C THR A 112 -9.46 -15.01 8.97
N THR A 113 -10.76 -15.14 8.71
CA THR A 113 -11.38 -16.37 8.21
C THR A 113 -12.35 -16.08 7.06
N SER A 114 -13.48 -15.47 7.35
CA SER A 114 -14.50 -15.07 6.38
C SER A 114 -15.23 -13.83 6.89
N GLY A 115 -15.92 -13.14 5.99
CA GLY A 115 -16.71 -11.95 6.32
C GLY A 115 -16.24 -10.70 5.59
N THR A 116 -16.66 -9.55 6.09
CA THR A 116 -16.46 -8.28 5.38
C THR A 116 -15.09 -7.68 5.67
N VAL A 117 -14.46 -7.08 4.66
CA VAL A 117 -13.22 -6.32 4.87
C VAL A 117 -13.44 -5.16 5.83
N THR A 118 -12.45 -4.89 6.68
CA THR A 118 -12.45 -3.67 7.50
C THR A 118 -12.00 -2.50 6.64
N CYS A 119 -12.89 -1.55 6.37
CA CYS A 119 -12.56 -0.38 5.57
C CYS A 119 -11.91 0.73 6.42
N TYR A 120 -10.72 1.19 6.03
CA TYR A 120 -10.00 2.26 6.71
C TYR A 120 -10.18 3.63 6.08
N ALA A 121 -10.46 3.67 4.77
CA ALA A 121 -10.68 4.91 4.04
C ALA A 121 -11.71 4.67 2.95
N THR A 122 -12.68 5.58 2.86
CA THR A 122 -13.68 5.61 1.80
C THR A 122 -13.44 6.82 0.90
N GLN A 123 -13.77 6.67 -0.37
CA GLN A 123 -13.96 7.82 -1.25
C GLN A 123 -15.40 8.31 -1.02
N THR A 124 -15.57 9.54 -0.52
CA THR A 124 -16.88 10.19 -0.56
C THR A 124 -17.37 10.23 -2.01
N PRO A 125 -18.68 10.09 -2.27
CA PRO A 125 -19.19 9.98 -3.62
C PRO A 125 -18.74 11.16 -4.47
N THR A 126 -18.53 10.85 -5.75
CA THR A 126 -18.20 11.74 -6.86
C THR A 126 -18.80 13.12 -6.65
N VAL A 127 -17.96 14.15 -6.59
CA VAL A 127 -18.39 15.52 -6.83
C VAL A 127 -19.13 15.51 -8.16
N ASP A 128 -20.45 15.72 -8.12
CA ASP A 128 -21.24 15.98 -9.31
C ASP A 128 -20.73 17.32 -9.88
N PRO A 129 -20.13 17.35 -11.09
CA PRO A 129 -19.64 18.59 -11.67
C PRO A 129 -20.75 19.61 -11.97
N THR A 130 -22.02 19.27 -11.77
CA THR A 130 -23.16 20.18 -11.90
C THR A 130 -23.67 20.79 -10.59
N ASP A 131 -23.07 20.47 -9.42
CA ASP A 131 -23.40 21.11 -8.13
C ASP A 131 -22.46 22.32 -7.87
N PRO A 132 -22.96 23.57 -7.90
CA PRO A 132 -22.13 24.78 -7.72
C PRO A 132 -21.67 25.03 -6.27
N SER A 133 -21.83 24.08 -5.35
CA SER A 133 -21.46 24.23 -3.94
C SER A 133 -19.97 23.95 -3.66
N VAL A 134 -19.08 24.88 -4.02
CA VAL A 134 -17.67 24.92 -3.57
C VAL A 134 -17.53 25.47 -2.15
N ASN A 135 -18.13 24.81 -1.15
CA ASN A 135 -17.80 24.97 0.28
C ASN A 135 -18.30 23.77 1.08
N LYS A 136 -17.60 22.63 1.01
CA LYS A 136 -17.73 21.58 2.02
C LYS A 136 -16.39 21.34 2.69
N GLY A 137 -15.99 22.31 3.51
CA GLY A 137 -15.09 22.04 4.63
C GLY A 137 -15.74 20.97 5.49
N GLY A 138 -15.12 19.80 5.56
CA GLY A 138 -15.71 18.66 6.24
C GLY A 138 -14.84 17.41 6.14
N LEU A 139 -13.63 17.45 6.71
CA LEU A 139 -13.12 16.25 7.35
C LEU A 139 -14.23 15.74 8.26
N SER A 140 -14.70 14.50 8.03
CA SER A 140 -15.74 13.88 8.83
C SER A 140 -15.40 14.04 10.30
N THR A 141 -16.15 14.91 10.97
CA THR A 141 -16.03 15.21 12.40
C THR A 141 -16.71 14.10 13.23
N GLY A 142 -16.79 12.89 12.69
CA GLY A 142 -17.65 11.81 13.18
C GLY A 142 -16.92 10.59 13.75
N ALA A 143 -15.70 10.73 14.28
CA ALA A 143 -14.99 9.62 14.95
C ALA A 143 -14.26 10.03 16.24
N ILE A 144 -14.62 11.14 16.89
CA ILE A 144 -14.17 11.41 18.27
C ILE A 144 -15.33 11.08 19.21
N ALA A 145 -15.59 9.78 19.36
CA ALA A 145 -16.33 9.27 20.51
C ALA A 145 -15.37 9.28 21.71
N GLY A 146 -15.55 10.28 22.58
CA GLY A 146 -15.16 10.32 23.99
C GLY A 146 -13.87 9.62 24.40
N ILE A 147 -12.72 10.31 24.27
CA ILE A 147 -11.65 10.10 25.25
C ILE A 147 -12.05 10.90 26.48
N SER A 148 -12.71 10.23 27.43
CA SER A 148 -12.87 10.75 28.79
C SER A 148 -11.49 10.84 29.41
N VAL A 149 -10.87 12.02 29.32
CA VAL A 149 -9.64 12.31 30.05
C VAL A 149 -10.02 12.39 31.53
N ALA A 150 -9.88 11.26 32.23
CA ALA A 150 -9.81 11.28 33.68
C ALA A 150 -8.53 12.05 34.04
N VAL A 151 -8.68 13.33 34.36
CA VAL A 151 -7.65 14.10 35.02
C VAL A 151 -7.44 13.45 36.38
N ILE A 152 -6.45 12.55 36.46
CA ILE A 152 -5.92 12.13 37.74
C ILE A 152 -5.18 13.36 38.28
N ALA A 153 -5.88 14.11 39.13
CA ALA A 153 -5.27 15.10 39.99
C ALA A 153 -4.32 14.32 40.91
N VAL A 154 -3.05 14.23 40.49
CA VAL A 154 -1.96 13.89 41.40
C VAL A 154 -1.86 15.09 42.33
N VAL A 155 -2.59 15.01 43.44
CA VAL A 155 -2.35 15.88 44.59
C VAL A 155 -0.92 15.55 45.02
N GLY A 156 0.01 16.40 44.59
CA GLY A 156 1.36 16.43 45.11
C GLY A 156 1.28 16.65 46.61
N GLY A 157 1.42 15.57 47.37
CA GLY A 157 1.69 15.60 48.79
C GLY A 157 3.07 16.18 49.00
N LEU A 158 3.14 17.51 49.05
CA LEU A 158 4.23 18.25 49.64
C LEU A 158 4.14 18.03 51.16
N VAL A 159 4.86 17.03 51.68
CA VAL A 159 5.21 16.97 53.10
C VAL A 159 6.70 16.77 53.20
N GLY A 160 7.42 17.88 53.25
CA GLY A 160 8.72 17.92 53.88
C GLY A 160 8.58 18.04 55.39
N PHE A 161 9.72 17.83 56.05
CA PHE A 161 10.10 18.28 57.39
C PHE A 161 9.89 17.33 58.61
N LEU A 162 11.05 16.99 59.19
CA LEU A 162 11.37 16.62 60.59
C LEU A 162 11.13 15.18 61.08
N CYS A 163 12.18 14.35 61.03
CA CYS A 163 12.98 13.89 62.18
C CYS A 163 14.12 12.97 61.69
#